data_AF-A0A833SLU5-F1
#
_entry.id   AF-A0A833SLU5-F1
#
_cell.length_a   1.000
_cell.length_b   1.000
_cell.length_c   1.000
_cell.angle_alpha   90.00
_cell.angle_beta   90.00
_cell.angle_gamma   90.00
#
_symmetry.space_group_name_H-M   'P 1'
#
loop_
_entity.id
_entity.type
_entity.pdbx_description
1 polymer ?
#
loop_
_entity_poly.entity_id
_entity_poly.type
_entity_poly.pdbx_seq_one_letter_code
_entity_poly.pdbx_strand_id
1 'polypeptide(L)'
;MFFLFHPTKLLLPYLMIITIFIFLPIPCAAQLSFNYTDFRKTDNRSTLRVSGNATFLGLVIQLTPNAVDNWGRATYSQPMHLWDKESGKLADFNTSFSFIIYSEGRDLYSDGITFFLASPDLPPPSPTDGRGIGLASRAQESDPNFMAAYKFVAVEFDTHLNSRWNPVEPVREHVGINVNSLTSQNSTP
;
A
#
# COMPACT_ATOMS: atom_id res chain seq x y z
N MET A 1 73.26 27.39 -1.74
CA MET A 1 72.32 26.25 -1.73
C MET A 1 71.03 26.73 -1.08
N PHE A 2 70.04 27.14 -1.87
CA PHE A 2 68.75 27.61 -1.38
C PHE A 2 67.73 26.49 -1.58
N PHE A 3 67.17 25.96 -0.50
CA PHE A 3 66.02 25.07 -0.55
C PHE A 3 64.75 25.93 -0.51
N LEU A 4 63.99 25.96 -1.61
CA LEU A 4 62.65 26.52 -1.66
C LEU A 4 61.68 25.53 -1.00
N PHE A 5 61.17 25.86 0.18
CA PHE A 5 60.02 25.18 0.75
C PHE A 5 58.74 25.63 0.03
N HIS A 6 58.05 24.70 -0.63
CA HIS A 6 56.72 24.91 -1.18
C HIS A 6 55.66 24.85 -0.05
N PRO A 7 54.67 25.76 -0.03
CA PRO A 7 53.77 25.90 1.11
C PRO A 7 52.63 24.87 1.08
N THR A 8 52.32 24.35 2.27
CA THR A 8 51.27 23.39 2.66
C THR A 8 49.81 23.83 2.39
N LYS A 9 49.57 24.80 1.51
CA LYS A 9 48.25 25.43 1.29
C LYS A 9 47.19 24.52 0.66
N LEU A 10 47.59 23.38 0.07
CA LEU A 10 46.69 22.42 -0.55
C LEU A 10 46.12 21.36 0.42
N LEU A 11 46.73 21.18 1.60
CA LEU A 11 46.30 20.16 2.58
C LEU A 11 45.05 20.57 3.36
N LEU A 12 44.93 21.85 3.74
CA LEU A 12 43.77 22.37 4.47
C LEU A 12 42.43 22.25 3.71
N PRO A 13 42.31 22.65 2.43
CA PRO A 13 41.05 22.51 1.69
C PRO A 13 40.69 21.05 1.46
N TYR A 14 41.68 20.17 1.27
CA TYR A 14 41.45 18.74 1.13
C TYR A 14 40.94 18.10 2.43
N LEU A 15 41.51 18.50 3.58
CA LEU A 15 41.05 18.07 4.89
C LEU A 15 39.63 18.56 5.17
N MET A 16 39.30 19.82 4.81
CA MET A 16 37.93 20.36 4.93
C MET A 16 36.92 19.58 4.07
N ILE A 17 37.26 19.28 2.82
CA ILE A 17 36.39 18.50 1.91
C ILE A 17 36.15 17.10 2.48
N ILE A 18 37.20 16.41 2.96
CA ILE A 18 37.06 15.09 3.58
C ILE A 18 36.16 15.14 4.82
N THR A 19 36.30 16.14 5.70
CA THR A 19 35.40 16.29 6.85
C THR A 19 33.95 16.51 6.43
N ILE A 20 33.68 17.32 5.39
CA ILE A 20 32.30 17.53 4.89
C ILE A 20 31.68 16.23 4.39
N PHE A 21 32.47 15.36 3.74
CA PHE A 21 31.99 14.05 3.29
C PHE A 21 31.73 13.06 4.44
N ILE A 22 32.48 13.13 5.55
CA ILE A 22 32.30 12.27 6.73
C ILE A 22 31.07 12.69 7.56
N PHE A 23 30.69 13.97 7.54
CA PHE A 23 29.52 14.50 8.26
C PHE A 23 28.22 14.51 7.45
N LEU A 24 28.20 14.00 6.21
CA LEU A 24 26.94 13.77 5.50
C LEU A 24 26.16 12.70 6.29
N PRO A 25 25.03 13.04 6.93
CA PRO A 25 24.21 12.03 7.56
C PRO A 25 23.81 11.04 6.47
N ILE A 26 24.28 9.80 6.56
CA ILE A 26 23.71 8.72 5.76
C ILE A 26 22.23 8.75 6.11
N PRO A 27 21.32 9.00 5.15
CA PRO A 27 19.90 8.96 5.45
C PRO A 27 19.58 7.52 5.82
N CYS A 28 19.60 7.21 7.12
CA CYS A 28 18.91 6.05 7.64
C CYS A 28 17.45 6.27 7.28
N ALA A 29 16.92 5.41 6.41
CA ALA A 29 15.49 5.35 6.16
C ALA A 29 14.80 5.25 7.53
N ALA A 30 14.07 6.29 7.91
CA ALA A 30 13.35 6.29 9.17
C ALA A 30 12.31 5.17 9.12
N GLN A 31 12.32 4.31 10.14
CA GLN A 31 11.33 3.24 10.26
C GLN A 31 9.93 3.85 10.33
N LEU A 32 9.06 3.45 9.38
CA LEU A 32 7.65 3.84 9.41
C LEU A 32 6.91 2.96 10.41
N SER A 33 6.27 3.56 11.43
CA SER A 33 5.50 2.84 12.44
C SER A 33 4.31 3.69 12.88
N PHE A 34 3.13 3.10 12.91
CA PHE A 34 1.90 3.74 13.38
C PHE A 34 0.97 2.70 14.03
N ASN A 35 0.08 3.17 14.91
CA ASN A 35 -0.91 2.35 15.58
C ASN A 35 -2.20 3.16 15.79
N TYR A 36 -3.30 2.69 15.22
CA TYR A 36 -4.62 3.32 15.34
C TYR A 36 -5.58 2.41 16.09
N THR A 37 -5.94 2.80 17.31
CA THR A 37 -6.94 2.10 18.13
C THR A 37 -8.27 2.87 18.24
N ASP A 38 -8.30 4.13 17.77
CA ASP A 38 -9.48 5.01 17.83
C ASP A 38 -9.45 6.02 16.67
N PHE A 39 -10.38 5.89 15.72
CA PHE A 39 -10.49 6.77 14.55
C PHE A 39 -11.32 8.05 14.78
N ARG A 40 -11.77 8.32 16.02
CA ARG A 40 -12.42 9.60 16.40
C ARG A 40 -11.41 10.73 16.58
N LYS A 41 -10.19 10.40 17.01
CA LYS A 41 -9.13 11.38 17.29
C LYS A 41 -8.69 12.05 15.99
N THR A 42 -8.77 13.38 15.96
CA THR A 42 -8.41 14.19 14.78
C THR A 42 -6.95 14.04 14.37
N ASP A 43 -6.04 13.86 15.33
CA ASP A 43 -4.61 13.68 15.04
C ASP A 43 -4.37 12.41 14.21
N ASN A 44 -5.12 11.33 14.50
CA ASN A 44 -5.06 10.07 13.74
C ASN A 44 -5.59 10.22 12.30
N ARG A 45 -6.42 11.23 12.03
CA ARG A 45 -6.96 11.52 10.70
C ARG A 45 -6.00 12.33 9.83
N SER A 46 -4.98 12.97 10.42
CA SER A 46 -4.01 13.79 9.67
C SER A 46 -3.07 12.94 8.79
N THR A 47 -2.86 11.68 9.18
CA THR A 47 -1.95 10.73 8.53
C THR A 47 -2.67 9.67 7.68
N LEU A 48 -4.00 9.72 7.63
CA LEU A 48 -4.83 8.80 6.85
C LEU A 48 -5.61 9.56 5.77
N ARG A 49 -5.71 8.96 4.59
CA ARG A 49 -6.53 9.45 3.49
C ARG A 49 -7.64 8.44 3.24
N VAL A 50 -8.87 8.92 3.15
CA VAL A 50 -10.02 8.11 2.72
C VAL A 50 -10.46 8.54 1.33
N SER A 51 -10.86 7.59 0.49
CA SER A 51 -11.35 7.86 -0.87
C SER A 51 -12.51 6.93 -1.24
N GLY A 52 -13.24 7.29 -2.30
CA GLY A 52 -14.49 6.63 -2.64
C GLY A 52 -15.56 6.93 -1.59
N ASN A 53 -16.29 5.90 -1.17
CA ASN A 53 -17.33 5.99 -0.14
C ASN A 53 -16.77 5.78 1.29
N ALA A 54 -15.46 5.68 1.45
CA ALA A 54 -14.85 5.46 2.75
C ALA A 54 -15.03 6.67 3.67
N THR A 55 -15.46 6.45 4.91
CA THR A 55 -15.67 7.51 5.91
C THR A 55 -15.19 7.09 7.29
N PHE A 56 -14.84 8.08 8.12
CA PHE A 56 -14.57 7.86 9.54
C PHE A 56 -15.89 7.79 10.30
N LEU A 57 -16.27 6.62 10.81
CA LEU A 57 -17.52 6.39 11.53
C LEU A 57 -17.24 5.99 12.98
N GLY A 58 -17.20 6.99 13.85
CA GLY A 58 -16.88 6.76 15.27
C GLY A 58 -15.51 6.12 15.44
N LEU A 59 -15.49 4.91 16.02
CA LEU A 59 -14.28 4.14 16.33
C LEU A 59 -13.70 3.38 15.13
N VAL A 60 -14.36 3.38 13.97
CA VAL A 60 -13.97 2.59 12.79
C VAL A 60 -13.81 3.47 11.55
N ILE A 61 -13.13 2.94 10.54
CA ILE A 61 -13.25 3.43 9.16
C ILE A 61 -14.26 2.52 8.47
N GLN A 62 -15.38 3.08 8.02
CA GLN A 62 -16.31 2.39 7.16
C GLN A 62 -15.79 2.52 5.73
N LEU A 63 -15.33 1.43 5.11
CA LEU A 63 -14.85 1.45 3.73
C LEU A 63 -16.00 1.58 2.72
N THR A 64 -17.09 0.86 2.93
CA THR A 64 -18.28 0.88 2.06
C THR A 64 -19.57 0.94 2.88
N PRO A 65 -20.60 1.65 2.38
CA PRO A 65 -21.96 1.49 2.88
C PRO A 65 -22.56 0.16 2.37
N ASN A 66 -23.67 -0.27 2.96
CA ASN A 66 -24.45 -1.39 2.44
C ASN A 66 -25.28 -0.94 1.22
N ALA A 67 -24.60 -0.75 0.10
CA ALA A 67 -25.20 -0.35 -1.16
C ALA A 67 -24.44 -0.98 -2.34
N VAL A 68 -25.11 -1.08 -3.49
CA VAL A 68 -24.57 -1.66 -4.72
C VAL A 68 -23.52 -0.75 -5.36
N ASP A 69 -22.52 -1.35 -6.00
CA ASP A 69 -21.49 -0.67 -6.79
C ASP A 69 -20.77 0.46 -6.03
N ASN A 70 -20.31 0.15 -4.81
CA ASN A 70 -19.49 1.06 -4.00
C ASN A 70 -18.07 0.55 -3.87
N TRP A 71 -17.15 1.49 -3.71
CA TRP A 71 -15.77 1.19 -3.35
C TRP A 71 -15.31 2.22 -2.33
N GLY A 72 -14.36 1.85 -1.49
CA GLY A 72 -13.68 2.80 -0.64
C GLY A 72 -12.31 2.32 -0.24
N ARG A 73 -11.39 3.26 -0.05
CA ARG A 73 -10.02 2.98 0.39
C ARG A 73 -9.68 3.85 1.58
N ALA A 74 -8.87 3.28 2.47
CA ALA A 74 -8.13 4.02 3.48
C ALA A 74 -6.64 3.79 3.25
N THR A 75 -5.87 4.86 3.04
CA THR A 75 -4.44 4.79 2.78
C THR A 75 -3.66 5.65 3.76
N TYR A 76 -2.42 5.25 4.05
CA TYR A 76 -1.51 6.10 4.80
C TYR A 76 -1.03 7.26 3.93
N SER A 77 -0.92 8.46 4.51
CA SER A 77 -0.72 9.69 3.74
C SER A 77 0.70 9.87 3.18
N GLN A 78 1.68 9.17 3.75
CA GLN A 78 3.08 9.21 3.29
C GLN A 78 3.45 7.93 2.54
N PRO A 79 4.21 8.02 1.43
CA PRO A 79 4.72 6.83 0.75
C PRO A 79 5.63 5.99 1.65
N MET A 80 5.54 4.66 1.51
CA MET A 80 6.45 3.72 2.15
C MET A 80 7.58 3.35 1.19
N HIS A 81 8.82 3.42 1.66
CA HIS A 81 9.99 3.03 0.89
C HIS A 81 10.21 1.51 1.01
N LEU A 82 9.69 0.75 0.04
CA LEU A 82 9.71 -0.73 0.08
C LEU A 82 11.05 -1.35 -0.33
N TRP A 83 11.82 -0.68 -1.18
CA TRP A 83 13.09 -1.19 -1.66
C TRP A 83 13.97 -0.06 -2.18
N ASP A 84 15.28 -0.25 -2.07
CA ASP A 84 16.28 0.64 -2.64
C ASP A 84 16.93 -0.01 -3.87
N LYS A 85 16.87 0.69 -5.00
CA LYS A 85 17.33 0.15 -6.29
C LYS A 85 18.85 0.03 -6.37
N GLU A 86 19.58 0.94 -5.74
CA GLU A 86 21.04 0.98 -5.83
C GLU A 86 21.68 -0.11 -4.96
N SER A 87 21.21 -0.28 -3.73
CA SER A 87 21.73 -1.28 -2.79
C SER A 87 21.05 -2.64 -2.89
N GLY A 88 19.88 -2.72 -3.55
CA GLY A 88 19.08 -3.95 -3.63
C GLY A 88 18.44 -4.35 -2.31
N LYS A 89 18.46 -3.49 -1.28
CA LYS A 89 17.85 -3.76 0.02
C LYS A 89 16.34 -3.67 -0.06
N LEU A 90 15.66 -4.61 0.61
CA LEU A 90 14.22 -4.64 0.76
C LEU A 90 13.84 -4.24 2.19
N ALA A 91 12.65 -3.64 2.33
CA ALA A 91 12.06 -3.37 3.64
C ALA A 91 11.29 -4.59 4.14
N ASP A 92 11.54 -4.96 5.39
CA ASP A 92 10.67 -5.86 6.14
C ASP A 92 9.52 -5.06 6.76
N PHE A 93 8.31 -5.63 6.77
CA PHE A 93 7.17 -5.00 7.42
C PHE A 93 6.27 -6.03 8.10
N ASN A 94 5.54 -5.56 9.10
CA ASN A 94 4.47 -6.28 9.75
C ASN A 94 3.27 -5.34 9.88
N THR A 95 2.07 -5.86 9.65
CA THR A 95 0.82 -5.13 9.80
C THR A 95 -0.18 -5.98 10.58
N SER A 96 -1.02 -5.34 11.37
CA SER A 96 -2.09 -6.00 12.10
C SER A 96 -3.28 -5.07 12.14
N PHE A 97 -4.44 -5.57 11.77
CA PHE A 97 -5.69 -4.82 11.75
C PHE A 97 -6.85 -5.74 12.11
N SER A 98 -7.95 -5.13 12.52
CA SER A 98 -9.21 -5.81 12.77
C SER A 98 -10.26 -5.21 11.87
N PHE A 99 -11.12 -6.05 11.30
CA PHE A 99 -12.19 -5.62 10.41
C PHE A 99 -13.45 -6.43 10.70
N ILE A 100 -14.59 -5.90 10.25
CA ILE A 100 -15.88 -6.56 10.30
C ILE A 100 -16.52 -6.40 8.92
N ILE A 101 -16.96 -7.50 8.33
CA ILE A 101 -17.88 -7.50 7.19
C ILE A 101 -19.27 -7.75 7.77
N TYR A 102 -20.19 -6.82 7.56
CA TYR A 102 -21.54 -6.90 8.13
C TYR A 102 -22.58 -6.91 7.01
N SER A 103 -23.19 -8.08 6.78
CA SER A 103 -24.20 -8.30 5.74
C SER A 103 -25.63 -7.97 6.16
N GLU A 104 -25.85 -7.44 7.37
CA GLU A 104 -27.18 -7.29 7.98
C GLU A 104 -27.97 -8.61 8.07
N GLY A 105 -27.26 -9.74 8.19
CA GLY A 105 -27.88 -11.07 8.24
C GLY A 105 -28.37 -11.58 6.89
N ARG A 106 -27.97 -10.97 5.78
CA ARG A 106 -28.25 -11.48 4.43
C ARG A 106 -27.32 -12.64 4.10
N ASP A 107 -27.88 -13.65 3.45
CA ASP A 107 -27.14 -14.81 2.92
C ASP A 107 -26.35 -14.48 1.64
N LEU A 108 -26.70 -13.36 0.99
CA LEU A 108 -26.01 -12.83 -0.19
C LEU A 108 -25.28 -11.55 0.21
N TYR A 109 -23.95 -11.59 0.11
CA TYR A 109 -23.05 -10.48 0.40
C TYR A 109 -21.86 -10.52 -0.54
N SER A 110 -21.26 -9.35 -0.76
CA SER A 110 -20.11 -9.13 -1.63
C SER A 110 -19.46 -7.78 -1.29
N ASP A 111 -18.26 -7.47 -1.75
CA ASP A 111 -17.34 -8.35 -2.51
C ASP A 111 -16.15 -8.78 -1.65
N GLY A 112 -15.67 -7.94 -0.74
CA GLY A 112 -14.64 -8.31 0.23
C GLY A 112 -13.90 -7.10 0.81
N ILE A 113 -12.71 -7.35 1.36
CA ILE A 113 -11.76 -6.31 1.79
C ILE A 113 -10.34 -6.71 1.39
N THR A 114 -9.49 -5.73 1.05
CA THR A 114 -8.07 -5.95 0.76
C THR A 114 -7.17 -5.11 1.66
N PHE A 115 -6.07 -5.71 2.13
CA PHE A 115 -4.87 -4.97 2.49
C PHE A 115 -3.97 -4.92 1.27
N PHE A 116 -3.43 -3.75 0.91
CA PHE A 116 -2.63 -3.61 -0.30
C PHE A 116 -1.43 -2.69 -0.14
N LEU A 117 -0.40 -2.98 -0.93
CA LEU A 117 0.68 -2.07 -1.28
C LEU A 117 0.56 -1.79 -2.77
N ALA A 118 0.48 -0.52 -3.17
CA ALA A 118 0.29 -0.15 -4.57
C ALA A 118 1.22 1.00 -4.98
N SER A 119 1.36 1.18 -6.30
CA SER A 119 1.90 2.41 -6.87
C SER A 119 1.24 3.62 -6.21
N PRO A 120 2.00 4.69 -5.91
CA PRO A 120 1.43 5.96 -5.48
C PRO A 120 0.31 6.38 -6.43
N ASP A 121 -0.75 6.96 -5.87
CA ASP A 121 -1.88 7.51 -6.63
C ASP A 121 -2.61 6.49 -7.54
N LEU A 122 -2.67 5.20 -7.13
CA LEU A 122 -3.51 4.17 -7.78
C LEU A 122 -4.90 4.74 -8.11
N PRO A 123 -5.32 4.80 -9.39
CA PRO A 123 -6.60 5.37 -9.77
C PRO A 123 -7.79 4.64 -9.12
N PRO A 124 -8.96 5.31 -9.02
CA PRO A 124 -10.18 4.64 -8.59
C PRO A 124 -10.60 3.56 -9.59
N PRO A 125 -11.32 2.51 -9.14
CA PRO A 125 -11.90 1.52 -10.03
C PRO A 125 -12.93 2.18 -10.96
N SER A 126 -12.73 2.04 -12.28
CA SER A 126 -13.60 2.63 -13.30
C SER A 126 -13.80 1.68 -14.49
N PRO A 127 -15.05 1.32 -14.85
CA PRO A 127 -16.28 1.56 -14.07
C PRO A 127 -16.17 0.89 -12.69
N THR A 128 -16.97 1.34 -11.72
CA THR A 128 -17.03 0.65 -10.43
C THR A 128 -17.59 -0.75 -10.63
N ASP A 129 -16.87 -1.75 -10.14
CA ASP A 129 -17.32 -3.12 -10.01
C ASP A 129 -16.77 -3.74 -8.73
N GLY A 130 -17.33 -4.88 -8.32
CA GLY A 130 -16.93 -5.58 -7.12
C GLY A 130 -15.65 -6.41 -7.23
N ARG A 131 -15.23 -6.76 -8.46
CA ARG A 131 -14.21 -7.81 -8.67
C ARG A 131 -12.87 -7.44 -8.10
N GLY A 132 -12.46 -6.18 -8.22
CA GLY A 132 -11.15 -5.78 -7.72
C GLY A 132 -11.10 -5.45 -6.24
N ILE A 133 -12.20 -5.61 -5.50
CA ILE A 133 -12.30 -5.33 -4.06
C ILE A 133 -11.65 -3.96 -3.74
N GLY A 134 -12.05 -2.97 -4.53
CA GLY A 134 -11.55 -1.59 -4.43
C GLY A 134 -10.21 -1.30 -5.11
N LEU A 135 -9.46 -2.25 -5.67
CA LEU A 135 -8.15 -2.02 -6.30
C LEU A 135 -8.22 -1.51 -7.75
N ALA A 136 -8.95 -2.21 -8.61
CA ALA A 136 -9.14 -1.86 -10.02
C ALA A 136 -10.44 -2.50 -10.55
N SER A 137 -10.97 -1.99 -11.65
CA SER A 137 -12.10 -2.63 -12.34
C SER A 137 -11.62 -3.78 -13.25
N ARG A 138 -12.56 -4.61 -13.71
CA ARG A 138 -12.34 -5.59 -14.79
C ARG A 138 -11.80 -4.95 -16.06
N ALA A 139 -12.28 -3.75 -16.39
CA ALA A 139 -11.84 -3.02 -17.57
C ALA A 139 -10.37 -2.58 -17.43
N GLN A 140 -10.00 -2.09 -16.24
CA GLN A 140 -8.63 -1.69 -15.92
C GLN A 140 -7.68 -2.90 -15.85
N GLU A 141 -8.12 -4.03 -15.30
CA GLU A 141 -7.34 -5.28 -15.32
C GLU A 141 -7.06 -5.75 -16.76
N SER A 142 -8.03 -5.58 -17.66
CA SER A 142 -7.88 -5.95 -19.07
C SER A 142 -7.03 -4.98 -19.89
N ASP A 143 -6.68 -3.80 -19.35
CA ASP A 143 -5.82 -2.81 -20.00
C ASP A 143 -4.34 -3.03 -19.61
N PRO A 144 -3.49 -3.51 -20.55
CA PRO A 144 -2.08 -3.75 -20.26
C PRO A 144 -1.32 -2.48 -19.85
N ASN A 145 -1.73 -1.30 -20.35
CA ASN A 145 -1.07 -0.04 -20.01
C ASN A 145 -1.39 0.36 -18.57
N PHE A 146 -2.64 0.16 -18.15
CA PHE A 146 -3.04 0.37 -16.76
C PHE A 146 -2.26 -0.56 -15.82
N MET A 147 -2.24 -1.86 -16.13
CA MET A 147 -1.54 -2.86 -15.32
C MET A 147 -0.01 -2.72 -15.37
N ALA A 148 0.55 -2.04 -16.37
CA ALA A 148 1.97 -1.67 -16.43
C ALA A 148 2.28 -0.45 -15.55
N ALA A 149 1.41 0.56 -15.56
CA ALA A 149 1.60 1.81 -14.82
C ALA A 149 1.33 1.67 -13.31
N TYR A 150 0.31 0.89 -12.93
CA TYR A 150 -0.14 0.77 -11.55
C TYR A 150 0.01 -0.65 -11.04
N LYS A 151 1.10 -0.87 -10.31
CA LYS A 151 1.42 -2.15 -9.70
C LYS A 151 0.80 -2.23 -8.31
N PHE A 152 0.38 -3.42 -7.93
CA PHE A 152 -0.05 -3.68 -6.57
C PHE A 152 0.25 -5.11 -6.16
N VAL A 153 0.42 -5.29 -4.86
CA VAL A 153 0.29 -6.58 -4.17
C VAL A 153 -0.79 -6.43 -3.11
N ALA A 154 -1.61 -7.46 -2.95
CA ALA A 154 -2.70 -7.43 -1.98
C ALA A 154 -2.87 -8.77 -1.27
N VAL A 155 -3.41 -8.68 -0.07
CA VAL A 155 -4.05 -9.79 0.63
C VAL A 155 -5.54 -9.50 0.62
N GLU A 156 -6.30 -10.34 -0.09
CA GLU A 156 -7.75 -10.24 -0.17
C GLU A 156 -8.43 -11.15 0.85
N PHE A 157 -9.55 -10.67 1.38
CA PHE A 157 -10.57 -11.45 2.07
C PHE A 157 -11.80 -11.36 1.17
N ASP A 158 -11.87 -12.28 0.21
CA ASP A 158 -12.94 -12.35 -0.79
C ASP A 158 -14.16 -13.04 -0.15
N THR A 159 -15.32 -12.47 -0.35
CA THR A 159 -16.61 -12.98 0.15
C THR A 159 -17.57 -13.38 -0.97
N HIS A 160 -17.17 -13.15 -2.22
CA HIS A 160 -18.02 -13.35 -3.38
C HIS A 160 -17.42 -14.34 -4.38
N LEU A 161 -18.17 -15.40 -4.64
CA LEU A 161 -17.75 -16.39 -5.61
C LEU A 161 -17.77 -15.84 -7.05
N ASN A 162 -16.58 -15.49 -7.55
CA ASN A 162 -16.39 -15.21 -8.97
C ASN A 162 -16.24 -16.54 -9.73
N SER A 163 -17.36 -17.12 -10.19
CA SER A 163 -17.49 -18.48 -10.76
C SER A 163 -16.54 -18.92 -11.89
N ARG A 164 -15.71 -18.01 -12.42
CA ARG A 164 -14.74 -18.30 -13.50
C ARG A 164 -13.29 -18.45 -13.00
N TRP A 165 -13.00 -18.10 -11.74
CA TRP A 165 -11.61 -17.91 -11.28
C TRP A 165 -11.30 -18.45 -9.88
N ASN A 166 -12.31 -18.85 -9.10
CA ASN A 166 -12.07 -19.46 -7.79
C ASN A 166 -11.61 -20.91 -7.95
N PRO A 167 -10.69 -21.40 -7.08
CA PRO A 167 -10.34 -22.82 -7.04
C PRO A 167 -11.62 -23.65 -6.87
N VAL A 168 -11.63 -24.81 -7.53
CA VAL A 168 -12.72 -25.79 -7.61
C VAL A 168 -13.59 -25.78 -6.36
N GLU A 169 -14.91 -25.67 -6.55
CA GLU A 169 -15.95 -25.73 -5.53
C GLU A 169 -15.55 -26.54 -4.28
N PRO A 170 -15.75 -26.00 -3.05
CA PRO A 170 -16.97 -25.29 -2.68
C PRO A 170 -16.81 -23.96 -1.95
N VAL A 171 -15.64 -23.32 -1.96
CA VAL A 171 -15.41 -22.20 -1.02
C VAL A 171 -15.81 -20.85 -1.65
N ARG A 172 -16.90 -20.29 -1.11
CA ARG A 172 -17.44 -18.96 -1.49
C ARG A 172 -16.56 -17.81 -1.04
N GLU A 173 -15.81 -18.03 0.04
CA GLU A 173 -14.99 -17.04 0.73
C GLU A 173 -13.56 -17.56 0.75
N HIS A 174 -12.58 -16.69 0.58
CA HIS A 174 -11.18 -17.12 0.68
C HIS A 174 -10.28 -15.97 1.09
N VAL A 175 -9.12 -16.33 1.63
CA VAL A 175 -7.99 -15.42 1.76
C VAL A 175 -7.03 -15.67 0.61
N GLY A 176 -6.68 -14.61 -0.11
CA GLY A 176 -5.88 -14.69 -1.32
C GLY A 176 -4.69 -13.74 -1.33
N ILE A 177 -3.64 -14.11 -2.07
CA ILE A 177 -2.48 -13.25 -2.35
C ILE A 177 -2.51 -12.86 -3.82
N ASN A 178 -2.71 -11.58 -4.08
CA ASN A 178 -2.74 -11.02 -5.42
C ASN A 178 -1.39 -10.37 -5.75
N VAL A 179 -0.80 -10.71 -6.90
CA VAL A 179 0.43 -10.09 -7.39
C VAL A 179 0.19 -9.51 -8.77
N ASN A 180 -0.04 -8.19 -8.82
CA ASN A 180 -0.31 -7.43 -10.04
C ASN A 180 -1.40 -8.05 -10.96
N SER A 181 -2.43 -8.62 -10.36
CA SER A 181 -3.62 -9.19 -11.00
C SER A 181 -4.76 -9.22 -9.99
N LEU A 182 -6.02 -9.16 -10.42
CA LEU A 182 -7.17 -9.39 -9.55
C LEU A 182 -7.42 -10.89 -9.32
N THR A 183 -6.68 -11.77 -10.00
CA THR A 183 -6.70 -13.21 -9.75
C THR A 183 -5.63 -13.54 -8.71
N SER A 184 -6.02 -14.20 -7.62
CA SER A 184 -5.09 -14.67 -6.60
C SER A 184 -4.05 -15.62 -7.18
N GLN A 185 -2.78 -15.37 -6.88
CA GLN A 185 -1.68 -16.28 -7.20
C GLN A 185 -1.73 -17.52 -6.29
N ASN A 186 -2.17 -17.34 -5.06
CA ASN A 186 -2.42 -18.41 -4.09
C ASN A 186 -3.61 -18.02 -3.22
N SER A 187 -4.46 -18.97 -2.85
CA SER A 187 -5.61 -18.74 -1.98
C SER A 187 -5.91 -19.95 -1.10
N THR A 188 -6.53 -19.69 0.04
CA THR A 188 -7.03 -20.70 0.98
C THR A 188 -8.44 -20.32 1.41
N PRO A 189 -9.32 -21.30 1.67
CA PRO A 189 -10.57 -21.08 2.41
C PRO A 189 -10.33 -20.33 3.73
#